data_AF-A0A7R9W6B8-F1
#
_entry.id   AF-A0A7R9W6B8-F1
#
_cell.length_a   1.000
_cell.length_b   1.000
_cell.length_c   1.000
_cell.angle_alpha   90.00
_cell.angle_beta   90.00
_cell.angle_gamma   90.00
#
_symmetry.space_group_name_H-M   'P 1'
#
loop_
_entity.id
_entity.type
_entity.pdbx_description
1 polymer ?
#
loop_
_entity_poly.entity_id
_entity_poly.type
_entity_poly.pdbx_seq_one_letter_code
_entity_poly.pdbx_strand_id
1 'polypeptide(L)'
;GFPMTYNDQFKFNVWLAQAAHERGMACGLKNDVGQAAELEPYFDFAVSEQCIQYNECGVFDNFIKANKPVFLCEYELSTAQFCPEANYRKFMGIRKDVDLGAEYEACPFWWTPEGKAITPDTLPGPPTSTETLDSDLVLSLDVVEGYAGQ
;
A
#
# COMPACT_ATOMS: atom_id res chain seq x y z
N GLY A 1 -28.70 12.01 -3.21
CA GLY A 1 -28.02 11.44 -2.03
C GLY A 1 -28.51 12.11 -0.76
N PHE A 2 -28.04 11.68 0.40
CA PHE A 2 -28.28 12.35 1.69
C PHE A 2 -27.31 13.53 1.88
N PRO A 3 -27.69 14.60 2.59
CA PRO A 3 -26.85 15.79 2.79
C PRO A 3 -25.81 15.56 3.91
N MET A 4 -24.91 14.59 3.70
CA MET A 4 -23.84 14.28 4.66
C MET A 4 -22.79 15.39 4.67
N THR A 5 -22.38 15.82 5.86
CA THR A 5 -21.33 16.82 6.04
C THR A 5 -20.02 16.19 6.49
N TYR A 6 -18.93 16.94 6.36
CA TYR A 6 -17.63 16.61 6.96
C TYR A 6 -17.76 16.19 8.43
N ASN A 7 -18.57 16.93 9.20
CA ASN A 7 -18.74 16.69 10.63
C ASN A 7 -19.55 15.42 10.93
N ASP A 8 -20.47 15.04 10.05
CA ASP A 8 -21.24 13.80 10.21
C ASP A 8 -20.33 12.58 10.06
N GLN A 9 -19.44 12.61 9.05
CA GLN A 9 -18.45 11.56 8.83
C GLN A 9 -17.44 11.49 9.98
N PHE A 10 -16.91 12.64 10.42
CA PHE A 10 -15.97 12.69 11.54
C PHE A 10 -16.59 12.09 12.82
N LYS A 11 -17.81 12.50 13.18
CA LYS A 11 -18.52 11.97 14.36
C LYS A 11 -18.78 10.47 14.26
N PHE A 12 -19.20 10.01 13.09
CA PHE A 12 -19.44 8.58 12.86
C PHE A 12 -18.15 7.76 13.02
N ASN A 13 -17.06 8.22 12.42
CA ASN A 13 -15.76 7.54 12.50
C ASN A 13 -15.22 7.48 13.95
N VAL A 14 -15.29 8.58 14.69
CA VAL A 14 -14.88 8.60 16.11
C VAL A 14 -15.75 7.67 16.95
N TRP A 15 -17.08 7.71 16.78
CA TRP A 15 -17.99 6.80 17.48
C TRP A 15 -17.69 5.34 17.16
N LEU A 16 -17.44 5.00 15.89
CA LEU A 16 -17.16 3.64 15.45
C LEU A 16 -15.87 3.11 16.08
N ALA A 17 -14.80 3.91 16.08
CA ALA A 17 -13.53 3.55 16.69
C ALA A 17 -13.68 3.33 18.21
N GLN A 18 -14.35 4.25 18.91
CA GLN A 18 -14.63 4.11 20.34
C GLN A 18 -15.45 2.85 20.65
N ALA A 19 -16.48 2.56 19.86
CA ALA A 19 -17.30 1.36 20.03
C ALA A 19 -16.50 0.06 19.82
N ALA A 20 -15.54 0.04 18.90
CA ALA A 20 -14.62 -1.08 18.73
C ALA A 20 -13.70 -1.25 19.95
N HIS A 21 -13.11 -0.15 20.43
CA HIS A 21 -12.22 -0.15 21.60
C HIS A 21 -12.92 -0.58 22.89
N GLU A 22 -14.16 -0.15 23.11
CA GLU A 22 -14.99 -0.61 24.25
C GLU A 22 -15.18 -2.13 24.29
N ARG A 23 -15.03 -2.80 23.15
CA ARG A 23 -15.14 -4.25 22.99
C ARG A 23 -13.77 -4.94 22.92
N GLY A 24 -12.68 -4.21 23.15
CA GLY A 24 -11.33 -4.73 23.06
C GLY A 24 -10.89 -5.08 21.63
N MET A 25 -11.51 -4.49 20.61
CA MET A 25 -11.15 -4.69 19.21
C MET A 25 -10.37 -3.48 18.69
N ALA A 26 -9.39 -3.72 17.82
CA ALA A 26 -8.75 -2.67 17.05
C ALA A 26 -9.70 -2.15 15.95
N CYS A 27 -9.50 -0.91 15.52
CA CYS A 27 -10.26 -0.25 14.47
C CYS A 27 -9.33 0.38 13.43
N GLY A 28 -9.65 0.21 12.15
CA GLY A 28 -8.90 0.78 11.03
C GLY A 28 -9.66 1.88 10.30
N LEU A 29 -8.99 2.97 9.95
CA LEU A 29 -9.56 4.01 9.09
C LEU A 29 -9.43 3.58 7.62
N LYS A 30 -10.56 3.50 6.92
CA LYS A 30 -10.58 3.21 5.48
C LYS A 30 -10.57 4.50 4.66
N ASN A 31 -9.51 4.72 3.88
CA ASN A 31 -9.35 5.87 3.00
C ASN A 31 -9.53 7.21 3.75
N ASP A 32 -10.67 7.89 3.51
CA ASP A 32 -11.05 9.16 4.10
C ASP A 32 -9.92 10.21 4.09
N VAL A 33 -9.29 10.35 2.92
CA VAL A 33 -8.07 11.16 2.71
C VAL A 33 -8.24 12.59 3.25
N GLY A 34 -9.44 13.16 3.12
CA GLY A 34 -9.76 14.51 3.60
C GLY A 34 -9.80 14.66 5.13
N GLN A 35 -9.97 13.57 5.88
CA GLN A 35 -10.06 13.58 7.35
C GLN A 35 -8.97 12.76 8.03
N ALA A 36 -8.17 11.99 7.28
CA ALA A 36 -7.24 11.00 7.83
C ALA A 36 -6.26 11.57 8.88
N ALA A 37 -5.76 12.80 8.67
CA ALA A 37 -4.88 13.45 9.63
C ALA A 37 -5.56 13.78 10.96
N GLU A 38 -6.83 14.19 10.93
CA GLU A 38 -7.62 14.52 12.14
C GLU A 38 -8.17 13.28 12.83
N LEU A 39 -8.40 12.21 12.08
CA LEU A 39 -8.93 10.94 12.57
C LEU A 39 -7.85 9.99 13.08
N GLU A 40 -6.59 10.15 12.66
CA GLU A 40 -5.46 9.30 13.08
C GLU A 40 -5.44 8.97 14.58
N PRO A 41 -5.64 9.93 15.52
CA PRO A 41 -5.57 9.63 16.94
C PRO A 41 -6.59 8.60 17.43
N TYR A 42 -7.71 8.42 16.72
CA TYR A 42 -8.81 7.54 17.11
C TYR A 42 -8.69 6.12 16.55
N PHE A 43 -7.88 5.90 15.51
CA PHE A 43 -7.75 4.60 14.86
C PHE A 43 -6.41 3.94 15.19
N ASP A 44 -6.37 2.61 15.12
CA ASP A 44 -5.17 1.82 15.40
C ASP A 44 -4.31 1.63 14.15
N PHE A 45 -4.91 1.74 12.96
CA PHE A 45 -4.25 1.59 11.67
C PHE A 45 -5.06 2.26 10.55
N ALA A 46 -4.47 2.38 9.36
CA ALA A 46 -5.17 2.82 8.16
C ALA A 46 -5.21 1.71 7.10
N VAL A 47 -6.28 1.69 6.31
CA VAL A 47 -6.43 0.88 5.09
C VAL A 47 -6.64 1.84 3.95
N SER A 48 -5.72 1.85 2.99
CA SER A 48 -5.72 2.75 1.84
C SER A 48 -5.87 1.95 0.54
N GLU A 49 -6.75 2.40 -0.34
CA GLU A 49 -6.87 1.89 -1.70
C GLU A 49 -6.28 2.90 -2.67
N GLN A 50 -5.38 2.44 -3.54
CA GLN A 50 -4.92 3.17 -4.71
C GLN A 50 -4.24 4.52 -4.44
N CYS A 51 -3.75 4.77 -3.21
CA CYS A 51 -3.18 6.08 -2.92
C CYS A 51 -1.90 6.36 -3.72
N ILE A 52 -1.18 5.34 -4.22
CA ILE A 52 -0.03 5.58 -5.09
C ILE A 52 -0.52 5.92 -6.49
N GLN A 53 -1.48 5.14 -7.00
CA GLN A 53 -2.11 5.43 -8.30
C GLN A 53 -2.69 6.86 -8.37
N TYR A 54 -3.27 7.36 -7.28
CA TYR A 54 -3.86 8.71 -7.23
C TYR A 54 -2.97 9.78 -6.60
N ASN A 55 -1.76 9.44 -6.16
CA ASN A 55 -0.84 10.35 -5.47
C ASN A 55 -1.45 11.00 -4.21
N GLU A 56 -2.15 10.20 -3.40
CA GLU A 56 -2.86 10.61 -2.18
C GLU A 56 -2.25 10.03 -0.90
N CYS A 57 -1.13 9.29 -0.99
CA CYS A 57 -0.57 8.57 0.16
C CYS A 57 -0.09 9.47 1.31
N GLY A 58 0.24 10.73 1.04
CA GLY A 58 0.90 11.61 2.01
C GLY A 58 0.13 11.82 3.32
N VAL A 59 -1.21 11.76 3.30
CA VAL A 59 -2.01 11.92 4.52
C VAL A 59 -1.85 10.75 5.49
N PHE A 60 -1.54 9.55 4.98
CA PHE A 60 -1.36 8.33 5.78
C PHE A 60 0.02 8.26 6.44
N ASP A 61 0.97 9.10 6.03
CA ASP A 61 2.28 9.21 6.72
C ASP A 61 2.11 9.62 8.20
N ASN A 62 0.97 10.24 8.57
CA ASN A 62 0.64 10.56 9.96
C ASN A 62 0.46 9.29 10.83
N PHE A 63 -0.12 8.22 10.28
CA PHE A 63 -0.23 6.93 10.96
C PHE A 63 1.17 6.34 11.20
N ILE A 64 2.03 6.35 10.20
CA ILE A 64 3.42 5.85 10.34
C ILE A 64 4.20 6.66 11.37
N LYS A 65 4.07 8.00 11.37
CA LYS A 65 4.70 8.87 12.38
C LYS A 65 4.20 8.58 13.80
N ALA A 66 2.94 8.19 13.94
CA ALA A 66 2.35 7.74 15.20
C ALA A 66 2.66 6.26 15.52
N ASN A 67 3.53 5.60 14.75
CA ASN A 67 3.88 4.19 14.88
C ASN A 67 2.68 3.24 14.70
N LYS A 68 1.75 3.62 13.83
CA LYS A 68 0.57 2.84 13.45
C LYS A 68 0.70 2.31 12.03
N PRO A 69 0.30 1.05 11.77
CA PRO A 69 0.43 0.46 10.45
C PRO A 69 -0.50 1.11 9.42
N VAL A 70 -0.06 1.09 8.17
CA VAL A 70 -0.86 1.43 6.99
C VAL A 70 -0.88 0.23 6.06
N PHE A 71 -2.05 -0.30 5.77
CA PHE A 71 -2.28 -1.37 4.80
C PHE A 71 -2.69 -0.74 3.47
N LEU A 72 -1.85 -0.86 2.45
CA LEU A 72 -2.12 -0.33 1.11
C LEU A 72 -2.58 -1.46 0.18
N CYS A 73 -3.61 -1.20 -0.61
CA CYS A 73 -4.07 -2.06 -1.69
C CYS A 73 -4.05 -1.30 -3.01
N GLU A 74 -3.35 -1.83 -4.01
CA GLU A 74 -3.38 -1.34 -5.40
C GLU A 74 -4.07 -2.36 -6.30
N TYR A 75 -4.81 -1.90 -7.32
CA TYR A 75 -5.56 -2.78 -8.23
C TYR A 75 -4.99 -2.79 -9.64
N GLU A 76 -4.66 -1.59 -10.16
CA GLU A 76 -4.23 -1.41 -11.55
C GLU A 76 -2.70 -1.43 -11.69
N LEU A 77 -1.97 -1.08 -10.63
CA LEU A 77 -0.52 -1.06 -10.63
C LEU A 77 0.04 -2.45 -10.34
N SER A 78 1.01 -2.88 -11.15
CA SER A 78 1.85 -4.05 -10.84
C SER A 78 2.71 -3.79 -9.61
N THR A 79 3.10 -4.83 -8.89
CA THR A 79 3.98 -4.74 -7.71
C THR A 79 5.27 -3.98 -8.01
N ALA A 80 5.86 -4.13 -9.19
CA ALA A 80 7.04 -3.37 -9.61
C ALA A 80 6.82 -1.85 -9.68
N GLN A 81 5.59 -1.39 -9.96
CA GLN A 81 5.27 0.03 -10.09
C GLN A 81 5.03 0.73 -8.74
N PHE A 82 4.38 0.07 -7.79
CA PHE A 82 3.98 0.73 -6.53
C PHE A 82 4.78 0.28 -5.30
N CYS A 83 5.37 -0.93 -5.33
CA CYS A 83 6.14 -1.42 -4.18
C CYS A 83 7.44 -0.65 -3.91
N PRO A 84 8.04 0.17 -4.78
CA PRO A 84 9.12 1.05 -4.33
C PRO A 84 8.62 2.16 -3.39
N GLU A 85 7.52 2.84 -3.73
CA GLU A 85 6.98 3.95 -2.95
C GLU A 85 6.27 3.49 -1.67
N ALA A 86 5.39 2.49 -1.75
CA ALA A 86 4.65 1.96 -0.58
C ALA A 86 5.61 1.67 0.56
N ASN A 87 6.70 1.07 0.16
CA ASN A 87 7.69 0.46 0.99
C ASN A 87 8.54 1.62 1.54
N TYR A 88 8.96 2.61 0.72
CA TYR A 88 9.66 3.83 1.20
C TYR A 88 8.88 4.54 2.32
N ARG A 89 7.55 4.57 2.21
CA ARG A 89 6.64 5.12 3.24
C ARG A 89 6.41 4.20 4.44
N LYS A 90 6.92 2.97 4.40
CA LYS A 90 6.71 1.88 5.38
C LYS A 90 5.26 1.38 5.43
N PHE A 91 4.56 1.44 4.31
CA PHE A 91 3.22 0.86 4.16
C PHE A 91 3.32 -0.63 3.80
N MET A 92 2.37 -1.41 4.30
CA MET A 92 2.22 -2.82 3.95
C MET A 92 1.36 -2.93 2.69
N GLY A 93 2.02 -2.99 1.54
CA GLY A 93 1.36 -3.00 0.23
C GLY A 93 1.01 -4.39 -0.29
N ILE A 94 -0.18 -4.52 -0.87
CA ILE A 94 -0.57 -5.67 -1.70
C ILE A 94 -1.18 -5.19 -3.02
N ARG A 95 -1.02 -5.98 -4.08
CA ARG A 95 -1.84 -5.92 -5.28
C ARG A 95 -3.00 -6.89 -5.12
N LYS A 96 -4.20 -6.47 -5.53
CA LYS A 96 -5.38 -7.33 -5.61
C LYS A 96 -6.15 -7.11 -6.91
N ASP A 97 -7.05 -8.04 -7.20
CA ASP A 97 -8.15 -7.77 -8.13
C ASP A 97 -9.26 -7.00 -7.42
N VAL A 98 -10.00 -6.15 -8.16
CA VAL A 98 -11.05 -5.28 -7.61
C VAL A 98 -12.20 -6.07 -6.96
N ASP A 99 -12.42 -7.31 -7.36
CA ASP A 99 -13.43 -8.21 -6.76
C ASP A 99 -13.03 -8.74 -5.37
N LEU A 100 -11.82 -8.40 -4.89
CA LEU A 100 -11.29 -8.76 -3.57
C LEU A 100 -11.30 -10.27 -3.29
N GLY A 101 -10.98 -11.06 -4.31
CA GLY A 101 -10.81 -12.51 -4.20
C GLY A 101 -9.66 -12.94 -3.28
N ALA A 102 -9.45 -14.25 -3.19
CA ALA A 102 -8.43 -14.84 -2.32
C ALA A 102 -6.99 -14.51 -2.77
N GLU A 103 -6.79 -14.36 -4.08
CA GLU A 103 -5.46 -14.11 -4.66
C GLU A 103 -4.97 -12.69 -4.36
N TYR A 104 -3.67 -12.55 -4.14
CA TYR A 104 -3.00 -11.27 -3.96
C TYR A 104 -1.49 -11.41 -4.23
N GLU A 105 -0.84 -10.31 -4.57
CA GLU A 105 0.62 -10.22 -4.61
C GLU A 105 1.07 -9.24 -3.53
N ALA A 106 1.93 -9.67 -2.61
CA ALA A 106 2.47 -8.78 -1.57
C ALA A 106 3.70 -8.03 -2.07
N CYS A 107 3.87 -6.78 -1.62
CA CYS A 107 5.19 -6.15 -1.70
C CYS A 107 6.20 -6.94 -0.86
N PRO A 108 7.42 -7.16 -1.36
CA PRO A 108 8.46 -7.80 -0.57
C PRO A 108 8.73 -6.95 0.67
N PHE A 109 8.58 -7.58 1.84
CA PHE A 109 8.76 -6.94 3.14
C PHE A 109 10.25 -6.74 3.43
N TRP A 110 10.60 -5.60 4.02
CA TRP A 110 12.00 -5.23 4.32
C TRP A 110 12.45 -5.56 5.75
N TRP A 111 11.64 -6.32 6.47
CA TRP A 111 11.95 -6.77 7.83
C TRP A 111 12.54 -8.18 7.77
N THR A 112 13.84 -8.31 8.08
CA THR A 112 14.39 -9.61 8.47
C THR A 112 14.17 -9.83 9.96
N PRO A 113 14.08 -11.10 10.44
CA PRO A 113 13.91 -11.43 11.85
C PRO A 113 14.99 -10.83 12.78
N GLU A 114 16.15 -10.41 12.24
CA GLU A 114 17.21 -9.76 13.03
C GLU A 114 17.06 -8.23 13.19
N GLY A 115 15.99 -7.63 12.65
CA GLY A 115 15.74 -6.19 12.77
C GLY A 115 16.70 -5.32 11.96
N LYS A 116 17.37 -5.89 10.94
CA LYS A 116 18.27 -5.12 10.07
C LYS A 116 17.48 -4.58 8.89
N ALA A 117 17.18 -3.29 8.92
CA ALA A 117 16.63 -2.59 7.76
C ALA A 117 17.59 -2.71 6.58
N ILE A 118 17.09 -3.18 5.43
CA ILE A 118 17.78 -3.03 4.16
C ILE A 118 17.78 -1.53 3.85
N THR A 119 18.98 -0.92 3.80
CA THR A 119 19.10 0.53 3.60
C THR A 119 18.76 0.92 2.16
N PRO A 120 18.32 2.17 1.91
CA PRO A 120 17.99 2.67 0.57
C PRO A 120 19.08 2.43 -0.49
N ASP A 121 20.35 2.31 -0.07
CA ASP A 121 21.50 2.08 -0.94
C ASP A 121 21.51 0.71 -1.65
N THR A 122 20.59 -0.19 -1.28
CA THR A 122 20.48 -1.54 -1.86
C THR A 122 19.12 -1.82 -2.52
N LEU A 123 18.22 -0.83 -2.54
CA LEU A 123 17.03 -0.89 -3.37
C LEU A 123 17.42 -0.49 -4.80
N PRO A 124 16.98 -1.21 -5.85
CA PRO A 124 16.95 -0.61 -7.17
C PRO A 124 16.10 0.67 -7.05
N GLY A 125 16.71 1.81 -7.39
CA GLY A 125 16.02 3.10 -7.37
C GLY A 125 14.76 3.06 -8.25
N PRO A 126 13.82 4.00 -8.06
CA PRO A 126 12.68 4.10 -8.98
C PRO A 126 13.19 4.19 -10.42
N PRO A 127 12.55 3.54 -11.41
CA PRO A 127 12.95 3.71 -12.79
C PRO A 127 12.88 5.19 -13.14
N THR A 128 14.03 5.81 -13.34
CA THR A 128 14.12 7.18 -13.80
C THR A 128 13.59 7.19 -15.22
N SER A 129 12.44 7.85 -15.41
CA SER A 129 11.78 8.01 -16.71
C SER A 129 12.64 8.85 -17.65
N THR A 130 13.65 8.25 -18.27
CA THR A 130 14.33 8.68 -19.50
C THR A 130 15.27 7.56 -19.96
N GLU A 131 14.72 6.46 -20.44
CA GLU A 131 15.43 5.67 -21.46
C GLU A 131 14.52 5.56 -22.67
N THR A 132 14.94 6.24 -23.72
CA THR A 132 14.49 6.04 -25.09
C THR A 132 14.49 4.55 -25.42
N LEU A 133 13.42 4.08 -26.06
CA LEU A 133 13.39 2.82 -26.78
C LEU A 133 14.61 2.74 -27.69
N ASP A 134 15.63 1.99 -27.28
CA ASP A 134 16.75 1.65 -28.14
C ASP A 134 16.37 0.36 -28.90
N SER A 135 16.48 0.42 -30.22
CA SER A 135 16.00 -0.58 -31.16
C SER A 135 16.83 -1.86 -31.22
N ASP A 136 17.76 -2.07 -30.29
CA ASP A 136 18.86 -3.03 -30.41
C ASP A 136 18.81 -4.21 -29.43
N LEU A 137 17.69 -4.44 -28.73
CA LEU A 137 17.45 -5.69 -27.98
C LEU A 137 16.44 -6.63 -28.67
N VAL A 138 16.55 -6.73 -30.00
CA VAL A 138 16.15 -7.95 -30.71
C VAL A 138 17.40 -8.81 -30.82
N LEU A 139 17.55 -9.80 -29.94
CA LEU A 139 18.28 -11.07 -30.10
C LEU A 139 18.83 -11.57 -28.75
N SER A 140 18.03 -12.34 -28.04
CA SER A 140 18.51 -13.45 -27.20
C SER A 140 17.30 -14.32 -26.87
N LEU A 141 16.84 -15.04 -27.89
CA LEU A 141 15.87 -16.11 -27.76
C LEU A 141 16.65 -17.40 -27.99
N ASP A 142 17.47 -17.77 -27.01
CA ASP A 142 18.10 -19.09 -27.00
C ASP A 142 17.12 -20.10 -26.39
N VAL A 143 16.58 -20.87 -27.31
CA VAL A 143 15.92 -22.16 -27.14
C VAL A 143 16.72 -23.04 -26.19
N VAL A 144 16.10 -23.46 -25.09
CA VAL A 144 16.39 -24.77 -24.47
C VAL A 144 15.06 -25.49 -24.24
N GLU A 145 14.65 -26.24 -25.26
CA GLU A 145 13.76 -27.38 -25.08
C GLU A 145 14.43 -28.44 -24.21
N GLY A 146 13.63 -29.09 -23.36
CA GLY A 146 13.86 -30.47 -22.98
C GLY A 146 13.93 -30.72 -21.48
N TYR A 147 12.79 -31.04 -20.85
CA TYR A 147 12.70 -32.21 -19.99
C TYR A 147 11.28 -32.80 -20.05
N ALA A 148 11.26 -34.11 -20.29
CA ALA A 148 10.13 -34.94 -20.68
C ALA A 148 9.25 -35.35 -19.49
N GLY A 149 7.97 -35.59 -19.77
CA GLY A 149 7.09 -36.38 -18.91
C GLY A 149 7.29 -37.89 -19.10
N GLN A 150 7.16 -38.62 -18.00
CA GLN A 150 6.48 -39.92 -17.89
C GLN A 150 5.94 -40.04 -16.47
#